data_AF-A0A7V2EXH2-F1
#
_entry.id   AF-A0A7V2EXH2-F1
#
_cell.length_a   1.000
_cell.length_b   1.000
_cell.length_c   1.000
_cell.angle_alpha   90.00
_cell.angle_beta   90.00
_cell.angle_gamma   90.00
#
_symmetry.space_group_name_H-M   'P 1'
#
loop_
_entity.id
_entity.type
_entity.pdbx_description
1 polymer ?
#
loop_
_entity_poly.entity_id
_entity_poly.type
_entity_poly.pdbx_seq_one_letter_code
_entity_poly.pdbx_strand_id
1 'polypeptide(L)' 'MSATGEQKLDALWRRGRDFLGCPHAILGGAMSWLSDRHLVSAISNAGGFGVIACGS' A
#
# COMPACT_ATOMS: atom_id res chain seq x y z
N MET A 1 -0.03 -12.39 28.00
CA MET A 1 0.52 -11.14 27.43
C MET A 1 -0.37 -10.78 26.23
N SER A 2 -0.95 -9.58 26.16
CA SER A 2 -1.68 -9.14 24.96
C SER A 2 -0.68 -8.82 23.85
N ALA A 3 -0.97 -9.19 22.61
CA ALA A 3 -0.11 -8.85 21.47
C ALA A 3 -0.03 -7.33 21.29
N THR A 4 1.15 -6.83 20.92
CA THR A 4 1.37 -5.40 20.59
C THR A 4 0.54 -5.01 19.36
N GLY A 5 0.34 -3.70 19.15
CA GLY A 5 -0.39 -3.19 17.98
C GLY A 5 0.23 -3.65 16.66
N GLU A 6 1.55 -3.64 16.56
CA GLU A 6 2.31 -4.07 15.39
C GLU A 6 2.12 -5.56 15.09
N GLN A 7 2.15 -6.43 16.12
CA GLN A 7 1.90 -7.87 15.94
C GLN A 7 0.49 -8.16 15.45
N LYS A 8 -0.51 -7.40 15.92
CA LYS A 8 -1.89 -7.52 15.43
C LYS A 8 -1.98 -7.07 13.98
N LEU A 9 -1.33 -5.96 13.64
CA LEU A 9 -1.35 -5.41 12.29
C LEU A 9 -0.66 -6.34 11.28
N ASP A 10 0.49 -6.93 11.64
CA ASP A 10 1.19 -7.91 10.80
C ASP A 10 0.31 -9.12 10.47
N ALA A 11 -0.41 -9.65 11.47
CA ALA A 11 -1.34 -10.75 11.29
C ALA A 11 -2.50 -10.39 10.34
N LEU A 12 -3.08 -9.19 10.48
CA LEU A 12 -4.16 -8.69 9.62
C LEU A 12 -3.69 -8.41 8.19
N TRP A 13 -2.45 -7.96 8.03
CA TRP A 13 -1.89 -7.58 6.74
C TRP A 13 -1.39 -8.74 5.91
N ARG A 14 -1.13 -9.93 6.49
CA ARG A 14 -0.51 -11.08 5.79
C ARG A 14 -1.07 -11.31 4.39
N ARG A 15 -2.39 -11.53 4.27
CA ARG A 15 -3.04 -11.76 2.96
C ARG A 15 -2.89 -10.59 2.00
N GLY A 16 -2.94 -9.36 2.50
CA GLY A 16 -2.79 -8.15 1.69
C GLY A 16 -1.36 -7.97 1.17
N ARG A 17 -0.35 -8.23 2.01
CA ARG A 17 1.07 -8.23 1.62
C ARG A 17 1.35 -9.30 0.57
N ASP A 18 0.82 -10.51 0.77
CA ASP A 18 0.97 -11.62 -0.18
C ASP A 18 0.33 -11.30 -1.53
N PHE A 19 -0.82 -10.62 -1.53
CA PHE A 19 -1.53 -10.23 -2.75
C PHE A 19 -0.87 -9.06 -3.49
N LEU A 20 -0.47 -8.01 -2.77
CA LEU A 20 0.09 -6.78 -3.35
C LEU A 20 1.59 -6.89 -3.64
N GLY A 21 2.29 -7.83 -3.00
CA GLY A 21 3.74 -7.99 -3.13
C GLY A 21 4.56 -6.89 -2.45
N CYS A 22 4.02 -6.23 -1.42
CA CYS A 22 4.69 -5.12 -0.72
C CYS A 22 4.64 -5.25 0.82
N PRO A 23 5.56 -4.59 1.56
CA PRO A 23 5.65 -4.68 3.03
C PRO A 23 4.43 -4.17 3.80
N HIS A 24 3.68 -3.21 3.25
CA HIS A 24 2.51 -2.65 3.90
C HIS A 24 1.29 -2.96 3.04
N ALA A 25 0.24 -3.56 3.63
CA ALA A 25 -1.02 -3.80 2.92
C ALA A 25 -1.84 -2.51 2.75
N ILE A 26 -1.22 -1.49 2.16
CA ILE A 26 -1.76 -0.16 1.89
C ILE A 26 -1.68 0.06 0.38
N LEU A 27 -2.81 0.35 -0.24
CA LEU A 27 -2.93 0.65 -1.65
C LEU A 27 -3.23 2.14 -1.83
N GLY A 28 -2.39 2.83 -2.61
CA GLY A 28 -2.67 4.19 -3.07
C GLY A 28 -3.74 4.15 -4.15
N GLY A 29 -4.87 4.84 -3.94
CA GLY A 29 -5.97 4.82 -4.92
C GLY A 29 -5.57 5.36 -6.30
N ALA A 30 -6.21 4.85 -7.35
CA ALA A 30 -6.08 5.36 -8.71
C ALA A 30 -7.00 6.57 -8.90
N MET A 31 -6.44 7.77 -8.78
CA MET A 31 -7.17 9.03 -8.84
C MET A 31 -6.73 9.82 -10.07
N SER A 32 -7.64 10.04 -11.03
CA SER A 32 -7.35 10.90 -12.18
C SER A 32 -6.90 12.28 -11.70
N TRP A 33 -5.91 12.86 -12.40
CA TRP A 33 -5.24 14.14 -12.08
C TRP A 33 -4.36 14.18 -10.83
N LEU A 34 -4.53 13.25 -9.87
CA LEU A 34 -3.75 13.23 -8.63
C LEU A 34 -2.68 12.14 -8.61
N SER A 35 -2.96 10.96 -9.17
CA SER A 35 -2.03 9.82 -9.20
C SER A 35 -0.91 10.01 -10.23
N ASP A 36 -0.06 11.03 -10.02
CA ASP A 36 1.13 11.28 -10.83
C ASP A 36 2.30 10.33 -10.47
N ARG A 37 3.33 10.32 -11.32
CA ARG A 37 4.52 9.46 -11.16
C ARG A 37 5.29 9.67 -9.85
N HIS A 38 5.31 10.89 -9.32
CA HIS A 38 6.01 11.22 -8.09
C HIS A 38 5.25 10.70 -6.88
N LEU A 39 3.93 10.91 -6.82
CA LEU A 39 3.10 10.36 -5.75
C LEU A 39 3.13 8.83 -5.74
N VAL A 40 2.94 8.21 -6.90
CA VAL A 40 2.94 6.75 -7.01
C VAL A 40 4.30 6.17 -6.63
N SER A 41 5.41 6.76 -7.10
CA SER A 41 6.75 6.34 -6.73
C SER A 41 7.02 6.50 -5.23
N ALA A 42 6.58 7.60 -4.62
CA ALA A 42 6.74 7.82 -3.19
C ALA A 42 6.04 6.75 -2.34
N ILE A 43 4.80 6.38 -2.71
CA ILE A 43 4.06 5.29 -2.03
C ILE A 43 4.79 3.96 -2.16
N SER A 44 5.23 3.61 -3.38
CA SER A 44 5.94 2.36 -3.63
C SER A 44 7.28 2.28 -2.90
N ASN A 45 8.06 3.37 -2.88
CA ASN A 45 9.34 3.44 -2.16
C ASN A 45 9.16 3.37 -0.63
N ALA A 46 8.01 3.83 -0.11
CA ALA A 46 7.64 3.66 1.29
C ALA A 46 7.13 2.24 1.62
N GLY A 47 7.08 1.33 0.64
CA GLY A 47 6.66 -0.06 0.82
C GLY A 47 5.14 -0.28 0.74
N GLY A 48 4.38 0.68 0.22
CA GLY A 48 2.98 0.49 -0.16
C GLY A 48 2.82 0.07 -1.63
N PHE A 49 1.59 -0.15 -2.06
CA PHE A 49 1.27 -0.42 -3.47
C PHE A 49 0.75 0.86 -4.13
N GLY A 50 1.60 1.57 -4.88
CA GLY A 50 1.19 2.77 -5.62
C GLY A 50 0.48 2.43 -6.94
N VAL A 51 -0.56 3.19 -7.30
CA VAL A 51 -1.36 2.97 -8.52
C VAL A 51 -1.43 4.23 -9.38
N ILE A 52 -1.02 4.13 -10.65
CA ILE A 52 -1.20 5.18 -11.67
C ILE A 52 -2.62 5.07 -12.25
N ALA A 53 -3.33 6.19 -12.31
CA ALA A 53 -4.58 6.27 -13.05
C ALA A 53 -4.31 6.48 -14.55
N CYS A 54 -4.88 5.62 -15.40
CA CYS A 54 -4.81 5.75 -16.86
C CYS A 54 -6.17 6.09 -17.49
N GLY A 55 -7.19 6.41 -16.68
CA GLY A 55 -8.51 6.82 -17.15
C GLY A 55 -8.51 8.29 -17.58
N SER A 56 -8.84 8.54 -18.84
CA SER A 56 -9.16 9.88 -19.38
C SER A 56 -10.60 10.28 -19.06
#